data_AF-A0A4Q3WQU2-F1
#
_entry.id   AF-A0A4Q3WQU2-F1
#
_cell.length_a   1.000
_cell.length_b   1.000
_cell.length_c   1.000
_cell.angle_alpha   90.00
_cell.angle_beta   90.00
_cell.angle_gamma   90.00
#
_symmetry.space_group_name_H-M   'P 1'
#
loop_
_entity.id
_entity.type
_entity.pdbx_description
1 polymer ?
#
loop_
_entity_poly.entity_id
_entity_poly.type
_entity_poly.pdbx_seq_one_letter_code
_entity_poly.pdbx_strand_id
1 'polypeptide(L)'
;MQKVLIACNNPHILKFFQQSGIPLVTCATANTALAYLEEHTVQAVILTEELPDGTNGLLVYRALRNQLGLLDTPVTLFADSRHMHVHVADLAKTDPHIRVADTTTDLPSLVRPYTATAA
;
A
#
# COMPACT_ATOMS: atom_id res chain seq x y z
N MET A 1 18.36 4.49 1.17
CA MET A 1 17.30 4.18 2.14
C MET A 1 16.07 3.78 1.36
N GLN A 2 15.55 2.56 1.57
CA GLN A 2 14.28 2.14 0.96
C GLN A 2 13.11 2.81 1.68
N LYS A 3 12.06 3.18 0.93
CA LYS A 3 10.88 3.90 1.44
C LYS A 3 9.63 3.04 1.29
N VAL A 4 8.60 3.33 2.08
CA VAL A 4 7.24 2.80 1.89
C VAL A 4 6.44 3.81 1.08
N LEU A 5 5.87 3.37 -0.04
CA LEU A 5 4.93 4.19 -0.79
C LEU A 5 3.53 3.99 -0.21
N ILE A 6 2.81 5.08 0.02
CA ILE A 6 1.43 5.06 0.48
C ILE A 6 0.56 5.89 -0.46
N ALA A 7 -0.39 5.25 -1.12
CA ALA A 7 -1.46 5.90 -1.86
C ALA A 7 -2.78 5.63 -1.12
N CYS A 8 -3.24 6.61 -0.36
CA CYS A 8 -4.32 6.42 0.60
C CYS A 8 -5.19 7.66 0.70
N ASN A 9 -6.52 7.49 0.69
CA ASN A 9 -7.48 8.56 0.94
C ASN A 9 -7.89 8.71 2.41
N ASN A 10 -7.46 7.79 3.28
CA ASN A 10 -7.83 7.78 4.69
C ASN A 10 -6.79 8.56 5.54
N PRO A 11 -7.17 9.72 6.11
CA PRO A 11 -6.25 10.58 6.86
C PRO A 11 -5.73 9.94 8.15
N HIS A 12 -6.47 8.98 8.73
CA HIS A 12 -6.02 8.27 9.94
C HIS A 12 -4.83 7.36 9.65
N ILE A 13 -4.86 6.66 8.51
CA ILE A 13 -3.78 5.80 8.06
C ILE A 13 -2.54 6.64 7.76
N LEU A 14 -2.71 7.73 7.00
CA LEU A 14 -1.61 8.64 6.67
C LEU A 14 -0.95 9.20 7.93
N LYS A 15 -1.74 9.69 8.90
CA LYS A 15 -1.24 10.23 10.16
C LYS A 15 -0.52 9.16 10.99
N PHE A 16 -1.06 7.95 11.04
CA PHE A 16 -0.46 6.83 11.77
C PHE A 16 0.91 6.46 11.21
N PHE A 17 1.04 6.32 9.89
CA PHE A 17 2.34 6.04 9.28
C PHE A 17 3.31 7.23 9.44
N GLN A 18 2.85 8.47 9.29
CA GLN A 18 3.72 9.65 9.52
C GLN A 18 4.31 9.68 10.94
N GLN A 19 3.53 9.25 11.94
CA GLN A 19 3.97 9.17 13.34
C GLN A 19 4.88 7.96 13.63
N SER A 20 4.96 6.99 12.72
CA SER A 20 5.76 5.77 12.91
C SER A 20 7.27 5.95 12.71
N GLY A 21 7.71 7.09 12.15
CA GLY A 21 9.12 7.35 11.84
C GLY A 21 9.66 6.59 10.62
N ILE A 22 8.82 5.82 9.92
CA ILE A 22 9.19 5.14 8.67
C ILE A 22 9.41 6.19 7.57
N PRO A 23 10.43 6.03 6.69
CA PRO A 23 10.54 6.87 5.49
C PRO A 23 9.39 6.60 4.53
N LEU A 24 8.50 7.58 4.35
CA LEU A 24 7.30 7.46 3.53
C LEU A 24 7.35 8.30 2.25
N VAL A 25 6.63 7.85 1.24
CA VAL A 25 6.26 8.61 0.05
C VAL A 25 4.75 8.57 -0.07
N THR A 26 4.09 9.72 0.06
CA THR A 26 2.64 9.83 -0.06
C THR A 26 2.25 10.20 -1.49
N CYS A 27 1.36 9.44 -2.10
CA CYS A 27 0.80 9.69 -3.42
C CYS A 27 -0.71 9.92 -3.30
N ALA A 28 -1.22 10.98 -3.93
CA ALA A 28 -2.65 11.28 -3.92
C ALA A 28 -3.41 10.63 -5.08
N THR A 29 -2.70 10.10 -6.08
CA THR A 29 -3.27 9.57 -7.33
C THR A 29 -2.54 8.30 -7.76
N ALA A 30 -3.21 7.44 -8.54
CA ALA A 30 -2.56 6.26 -9.09
C ALA A 30 -1.37 6.64 -9.99
N ASN A 31 -1.51 7.68 -10.81
CA ASN A 31 -0.45 8.14 -11.71
C ASN A 31 0.80 8.61 -10.97
N THR A 32 0.65 9.35 -9.87
CA THR A 32 1.81 9.80 -9.08
C THR A 32 2.51 8.63 -8.38
N ALA A 33 1.77 7.60 -7.98
CA ALA A 33 2.37 6.37 -7.45
C ALA A 33 3.14 5.61 -8.52
N LEU A 34 2.56 5.44 -9.72
CA LEU A 34 3.20 4.73 -10.83
C LEU A 34 4.47 5.43 -11.31
N ALA A 35 4.41 6.75 -11.55
CA ALA A 35 5.58 7.52 -11.95
C ALA A 35 6.71 7.42 -10.91
N TYR A 36 6.37 7.37 -9.61
CA TYR A 36 7.38 7.17 -8.57
C TYR A 36 8.03 5.78 -8.67
N LEU A 37 7.24 4.74 -8.89
CA LEU A 37 7.67 3.34 -8.96
C LEU A 37 8.49 3.03 -10.23
N GLU A 38 8.32 3.79 -11.31
CA GLU A 38 9.14 3.68 -12.51
C GLU A 38 10.60 4.09 -12.26
N GLU A 39 10.82 5.07 -11.39
CA GLU A 39 12.15 5.62 -11.11
C GLU A 39 12.76 5.10 -9.80
N HIS A 40 11.94 4.56 -8.90
CA HIS A 40 12.36 4.22 -7.54
C HIS A 40 11.86 2.83 -7.12
N THR A 41 12.74 2.09 -6.43
CA THR A 41 12.33 0.89 -5.70
C THR A 41 11.82 1.25 -4.30
N VAL A 42 10.81 0.51 -3.85
CA VAL A 42 10.18 0.68 -2.54
C VAL A 42 10.15 -0.65 -1.81
N GLN A 43 10.21 -0.59 -0.48
CA GLN A 43 10.20 -1.82 0.35
C GLN A 43 8.81 -2.41 0.49
N ALA A 44 7.78 -1.58 0.34
CA ALA A 44 6.38 -1.96 0.40
C ALA A 44 5.52 -0.85 -0.19
N VAL A 45 4.32 -1.23 -0.61
CA VAL A 45 3.28 -0.33 -1.11
C VAL A 45 2.02 -0.51 -0.27
N ILE A 46 1.44 0.60 0.15
CA ILE A 46 0.19 0.66 0.90
C ILE A 46 -0.82 1.40 0.03
N LEU A 47 -1.96 0.77 -0.23
CA LEU A 47 -2.97 1.27 -1.15
C LEU A 47 -4.33 1.26 -0.45
N THR A 48 -5.11 2.32 -0.59
CA THR A 48 -6.56 2.21 -0.52
C THR A 48 -7.10 1.90 -1.90
N GLU A 49 -8.27 1.27 -1.95
CA GLU A 49 -8.90 1.03 -3.24
C GLU A 49 -9.30 2.34 -3.92
N GLU A 50 -9.98 3.23 -3.21
CA GLU A 50 -10.29 4.55 -3.72
C GLU A 50 -9.19 5.53 -3.28
N LEU A 51 -8.60 6.23 -4.25
CA LEU A 51 -7.60 7.26 -4.00
C LEU A 51 -8.27 8.64 -3.94
N PRO A 52 -7.61 9.66 -3.34
CA PRO A 52 -8.18 11.01 -3.20
C PRO A 52 -8.74 11.64 -4.49
N ASP A 53 -8.21 11.29 -5.66
CA ASP A 53 -8.66 11.78 -6.97
C ASP A 53 -9.77 10.93 -7.62
N GLY A 54 -10.29 9.93 -6.90
CA GLY A 54 -11.28 8.98 -7.41
C GLY A 54 -10.69 7.87 -8.28
N THR A 55 -9.35 7.81 -8.45
CA THR A 55 -8.71 6.69 -9.14
C THR A 55 -8.67 5.44 -8.27
N ASN A 56 -8.59 4.27 -8.92
CA ASN A 56 -8.55 3.00 -8.21
C ASN A 56 -7.11 2.54 -7.94
N GLY A 57 -6.73 2.37 -6.68
CA GLY A 57 -5.43 1.89 -6.24
C GLY A 57 -5.08 0.48 -6.74
N LEU A 58 -6.07 -0.36 -7.10
CA LEU A 58 -5.82 -1.64 -7.76
C LEU A 58 -5.11 -1.50 -9.11
N LEU A 59 -5.22 -0.33 -9.77
CA LEU A 59 -4.44 -0.04 -10.99
C LEU A 59 -2.94 -0.01 -10.67
N VAL A 60 -2.56 0.55 -9.52
CA VAL A 60 -1.17 0.57 -9.04
C VAL A 60 -0.68 -0.84 -8.75
N TYR A 61 -1.49 -1.66 -8.08
CA TYR A 61 -1.19 -3.08 -7.84
C TYR A 61 -0.98 -3.86 -9.14
N ARG A 62 -1.88 -3.72 -10.12
CA ARG A 62 -1.76 -4.42 -11.40
C ARG A 62 -0.50 -4.03 -12.15
N ALA A 63 -0.14 -2.75 -12.12
CA ALA A 63 1.09 -2.28 -12.74
C ALA A 63 2.34 -2.83 -12.04
N LEU A 64 2.34 -2.86 -10.70
CA LEU A 64 3.42 -3.47 -9.91
C LEU A 64 3.67 -4.92 -10.33
N ARG A 65 2.60 -5.72 -10.49
CA ARG A 65 2.71 -7.12 -10.91
C ARG A 65 3.10 -7.31 -12.38
N ASN A 66 3.04 -6.26 -13.18
CA ASN A 66 3.53 -6.28 -14.56
C ASN A 66 5.00 -5.81 -14.67
N GLN A 67 5.60 -5.29 -13.59
CA GLN A 67 6.99 -4.85 -13.57
C GLN A 67 7.89 -5.88 -12.88
N LEU A 68 8.80 -6.49 -13.65
CA LEU A 68 9.71 -7.56 -13.18
C LEU A 68 10.50 -7.18 -11.91
N GLY A 69 10.87 -5.91 -11.75
CA GLY A 69 11.64 -5.43 -10.59
C GLY A 69 10.82 -5.21 -9.31
N LEU A 70 9.49 -5.26 -9.38
CA LEU A 70 8.56 -4.99 -8.28
C LEU A 70 7.57 -6.14 -8.03
N LEU A 71 7.77 -7.28 -8.70
CA LEU A 71 6.95 -8.48 -8.57
C LEU A 71 6.86 -8.96 -7.12
N ASP A 72 7.97 -8.93 -6.39
CA ASP A 72 8.04 -9.39 -5.01
C ASP A 72 7.67 -8.32 -3.98
N THR A 73 7.43 -7.08 -4.42
CA THR A 73 7.14 -5.96 -3.52
C THR A 73 5.84 -6.25 -2.74
N PRO A 74 5.90 -6.25 -1.40
CA PRO A 74 4.72 -6.41 -0.56
C PRO A 74 3.71 -5.28 -0.79
N VAL A 75 2.45 -5.65 -0.97
CA VAL A 75 1.34 -4.71 -1.14
C VAL A 75 0.33 -4.92 -0.01
N THR A 76 -0.02 -3.85 0.70
CA THR A 76 -1.14 -3.87 1.67
C THR A 76 -2.29 -3.04 1.10
N LEU A 77 -3.44 -3.66 0.94
CA LEU A 77 -4.68 -3.00 0.52
C LEU A 77 -5.62 -2.80 1.70
N PHE A 78 -6.06 -1.57 1.88
CA PHE A 78 -7.11 -1.20 2.82
C PHE A 78 -8.44 -1.08 2.08
N ALA A 79 -9.41 -1.90 2.49
CA ALA A 79 -10.79 -1.82 2.01
C ALA A 79 -11.63 -1.07 3.05
N ASP A 80 -12.19 0.08 2.68
CA ASP A 80 -13.03 0.90 3.59
C ASP A 80 -14.52 0.48 3.54
N SER A 81 -14.89 -0.37 2.57
CA SER A 81 -16.28 -0.73 2.30
C SER A 81 -16.53 -2.24 2.38
N ARG A 82 -17.52 -2.63 3.20
CA ARG A 82 -17.89 -4.04 3.48
C ARG A 82 -18.25 -4.84 2.22
N HIS A 83 -18.68 -4.16 1.15
CA HIS A 83 -19.03 -4.79 -0.12
C HIS A 83 -17.79 -5.24 -0.94
N MET A 84 -16.61 -4.72 -0.63
CA MET A 84 -15.41 -4.90 -1.45
C MET A 84 -14.36 -5.85 -0.86
N HIS A 85 -14.53 -6.26 0.40
CA HIS A 85 -13.72 -7.30 1.02
C HIS A 85 -13.66 -8.58 0.18
N VAL A 86 -14.73 -8.91 -0.57
CA VAL A 86 -14.81 -10.16 -1.34
C VAL A 86 -13.80 -10.19 -2.49
N HIS A 87 -13.75 -9.14 -3.32
CA HIS A 87 -12.85 -9.11 -4.48
C HIS A 87 -11.37 -9.00 -4.08
N VAL A 88 -11.05 -8.22 -3.04
CA VAL A 88 -9.67 -8.05 -2.59
C VAL A 88 -9.19 -9.27 -1.79
N ALA A 89 -10.07 -9.92 -1.02
CA ALA A 89 -9.72 -11.16 -0.33
C ALA A 89 -9.43 -12.32 -1.30
N ASP A 90 -10.13 -12.39 -2.43
CA ASP A 90 -9.82 -13.37 -3.47
C ASP A 90 -8.47 -13.09 -4.14
N LEU A 91 -8.13 -11.82 -4.38
CA LEU A 91 -6.79 -11.42 -4.82
C LEU A 91 -5.70 -11.91 -3.85
N ALA A 92 -5.92 -11.76 -2.54
CA ALA A 92 -4.99 -12.23 -1.51
C ALA A 92 -4.85 -13.75 -1.40
N LYS A 93 -5.80 -14.52 -1.94
CA LYS A 93 -5.65 -15.99 -2.07
C LYS A 93 -4.78 -16.36 -3.27
N THR A 94 -4.76 -15.51 -4.30
CA THR A 94 -4.07 -15.79 -5.57
C THR A 94 -2.64 -15.25 -5.61
N ASP A 95 -2.33 -14.25 -4.79
CA ASP A 95 -1.00 -13.64 -4.72
C ASP A 95 -0.54 -13.56 -3.26
N PRO A 96 0.59 -14.19 -2.89
CA PRO A 96 1.09 -14.20 -1.51
C PRO A 96 1.69 -12.86 -1.07
N HIS A 97 1.96 -11.94 -2.00
CA HIS A 97 2.58 -10.65 -1.73
C HIS A 97 1.55 -9.55 -1.44
N ILE A 98 0.25 -9.85 -1.51
CA ILE A 98 -0.84 -8.93 -1.21
C ILE A 98 -1.46 -9.28 0.14
N ARG A 99 -1.68 -8.26 0.96
CA ARG A 99 -2.35 -8.37 2.26
C ARG A 99 -3.55 -7.45 2.26
N VAL A 100 -4.69 -7.95 2.70
CA VAL A 100 -5.88 -7.13 2.97
C VAL A 100 -5.89 -6.80 4.44
N ALA A 101 -5.99 -5.51 4.75
CA ALA A 101 -6.00 -5.01 6.11
C ALA A 101 -7.27 -4.22 6.39
N ASP A 102 -7.81 -4.39 7.58
CA ASP A 102 -8.88 -3.56 8.11
C ASP A 102 -8.29 -2.34 8.83
N THR A 103 -8.82 -1.16 8.53
CA THR A 103 -8.34 0.13 9.06
C THR A 103 -8.49 0.23 10.58
N THR A 104 -9.35 -0.57 11.20
CA THR A 104 -9.59 -0.52 12.65
C THR A 104 -8.73 -1.49 13.47
N THR A 105 -8.30 -2.61 12.86
CA THR A 105 -7.71 -3.72 13.61
C THR A 105 -6.24 -3.99 13.25
N ASP A 106 -5.82 -3.69 12.02
CA ASP A 106 -4.52 -4.14 11.51
C ASP A 106 -3.40 -3.09 11.53
N LEU A 107 -3.72 -1.80 11.71
CA LEU A 107 -2.75 -0.70 11.67
C LEU A 107 -1.48 -0.94 12.54
N PRO A 108 -1.58 -1.32 13.83
CA PRO A 108 -0.41 -1.54 14.68
C PRO A 108 0.51 -2.67 14.18
N SER A 109 -0.07 -3.71 13.59
CA SER A 109 0.65 -4.89 13.09
C SER A 109 1.39 -4.61 11.78
N LEU A 110 0.93 -3.61 11.01
CA LEU A 110 1.51 -3.25 9.72
C LEU A 110 2.80 -2.44 9.83
N VAL A 111 3.04 -1.76 10.95
CA VAL A 111 4.27 -0.96 11.15
C VAL A 111 5.46 -1.81 11.59
N ARG A 112 5.22 -2.87 12.37
CA ARG A 112 6.23 -3.79 12.90
C ARG A 112 7.29 -4.27 11.88
N PRO A 113 6.93 -4.71 10.66
CA PRO A 113 7.95 -5.16 9.70
C PRO A 113 8.86 -4.05 9.18
N TYR A 114 8.48 -2.77 9.36
CA TYR A 114 9.20 -1.62 8.77
C TYR A 114 9.97 -0.80 9.80
N THR A 115 9.74 -1.03 11.10
CA THR A 115 10.46 -0.37 12.20
C THR A 115 11.55 -1.23 12.83
N ALA A 116 11.67 -2.50 12.43
CA ALA A 116 12.59 -3.47 13.02
C ALA A 116 14.09 -3.26 12.68
N THR A 117 14.46 -2.25 11.90
CA THR A 117 15.86 -1.97 11.54
C THR A 117 16.37 -0.70 12.19
N ALA A 118 16.31 -0.66 13.53
CA ALA A 118 16.99 0.34 14.35
C ALA A 118 17.54 -0.34 15.60
N ALA A 119 18.56 -1.18 15.43
CA ALA A 119 19.46 -1.66 16.47
C ALA A 119 20.88 -1.75 15.91
#